data_AF-A0A5C4V237-F1
#
_entry.id   AF-A0A5C4V237-F1
#
_cell.length_a   1.000
_cell.length_b   1.000
_cell.length_c   1.000
_cell.angle_alpha   90.00
_cell.angle_beta   90.00
_cell.angle_gamma   90.00
#
_symmetry.space_group_name_H-M   'P 1'
#
loop_
_entity.id
_entity.type
_entity.pdbx_description
1 polymer ?
#
loop_
_entity_poly.entity_id
_entity_poly.type
_entity_poly.pdbx_seq_one_letter_code
_entity_poly.pdbx_strand_id
1 'polypeptide(L)'
;MNDETAALLFDVVERLQKNIAAHDCPAIVALEGERKLVLSDYDYLRDPGFAASFETRAAAKAQEIQATRWVIAVPLVWVATPDTVYSRAVSNHPLREGEQETITWMSFNERDGVDYGRVPYARRPSGEPVFDDPEMFAVGVRPAQAMPGHTLLQELLPHL
;
A
#
# COMPACT_ATOMS: atom_id res chain seq x y z
N MET A 1 -8.78 -2.51 12.65
CA MET A 1 -7.38 -2.16 13.02
C MET A 1 -7.21 -1.74 14.48
N ASN A 2 -6.35 -2.42 15.25
CA ASN A 2 -5.85 -1.99 16.57
C ASN A 2 -4.77 -0.91 16.50
N ASP A 3 -4.47 -0.31 17.66
CA ASP A 3 -3.56 0.84 17.80
C ASP A 3 -2.14 0.54 17.31
N GLU A 4 -1.60 -0.67 17.51
CA GLU A 4 -0.24 -0.98 17.05
C GLU A 4 -0.18 -1.15 15.52
N THR A 5 -1.25 -1.70 14.92
CA THR A 5 -1.34 -1.76 13.45
C THR A 5 -1.52 -0.37 12.85
N ALA A 6 -2.28 0.50 13.51
CA ALA A 6 -2.40 1.91 13.11
C ALA A 6 -1.04 2.63 13.20
N ALA A 7 -0.27 2.42 14.27
CA ALA A 7 1.06 3.00 14.42
C ALA A 7 2.03 2.52 13.33
N LEU A 8 1.97 1.24 12.96
CA LEU A 8 2.76 0.69 11.86
C LEU A 8 2.35 1.29 10.51
N LEU A 9 1.06 1.46 10.27
CA LEU A 9 0.54 2.11 9.07
C LEU A 9 1.02 3.55 8.96
N PHE A 10 0.92 4.33 10.03
CA PHE A 10 1.35 5.73 10.03
C PHE A 10 2.86 5.88 9.78
N ASP A 11 3.71 5.01 10.33
CA ASP A 11 5.16 5.00 10.02
C ASP A 11 5.42 4.72 8.54
N VAL A 12 4.72 3.74 7.94
CA VAL A 12 4.85 3.43 6.51
C VAL A 12 4.36 4.59 5.64
N VAL A 13 3.20 5.15 5.96
CA VAL A 13 2.62 6.30 5.25
C VAL A 13 3.55 7.51 5.32
N GLU A 14 4.07 7.86 6.50
CA GLU A 14 4.98 9.01 6.67
C GLU A 14 6.26 8.83 5.83
N ARG A 15 6.83 7.62 5.79
CA ARG A 15 7.98 7.31 4.92
C ARG A 15 7.63 7.52 3.46
N LEU A 16 6.47 7.06 3.03
CA LEU A 16 6.06 7.16 1.65
C LEU A 16 5.75 8.60 1.25
N GLN A 17 5.12 9.38 2.14
CA GLN A 17 4.92 10.82 1.97
C GLN A 17 6.25 11.57 1.75
N LYS A 18 7.28 11.23 2.52
CA LYS A 18 8.65 11.78 2.35
C LYS A 18 9.25 11.41 0.99
N ASN A 19 9.08 10.17 0.53
CA ASN A 19 9.54 9.74 -0.79
C ASN A 19 8.78 10.49 -1.91
N ILE A 20 7.44 10.59 -1.82
CA ILE A 20 6.61 11.30 -2.81
C ILE A 20 6.99 12.78 -2.90
N ALA A 21 7.29 13.41 -1.76
CA ALA A 21 7.80 14.78 -1.72
C ALA A 21 9.19 14.93 -2.36
N ALA A 22 10.00 13.86 -2.34
CA ALA A 22 11.28 13.77 -3.04
C ALA A 22 11.17 13.31 -4.51
N HIS A 23 9.93 13.20 -5.03
CA HIS A 23 9.61 12.69 -6.38
C HIS A 23 9.91 11.20 -6.61
N ASP A 24 10.04 10.43 -5.52
CA ASP A 24 10.16 8.98 -5.54
C ASP A 24 8.81 8.33 -5.19
N CYS A 25 8.49 7.19 -5.81
CA CYS A 25 7.22 6.49 -5.58
C CYS A 25 7.40 4.97 -5.38
N PRO A 26 8.21 4.52 -4.39
CA PRO A 26 8.38 3.10 -4.14
C PRO A 26 7.13 2.49 -3.50
N ALA A 27 6.94 1.18 -3.65
CA ALA A 27 6.15 0.41 -2.68
C ALA A 27 6.96 0.25 -1.39
N ILE A 28 6.29 0.31 -0.24
CA ILE A 28 6.90 0.08 1.07
C ILE A 28 6.11 -0.99 1.82
N VAL A 29 6.81 -1.98 2.38
CA VAL A 29 6.25 -2.98 3.30
C VAL A 29 6.95 -2.87 4.63
N ALA A 30 6.18 -2.76 5.72
CA ALA A 30 6.68 -2.96 7.07
C ALA A 30 6.14 -4.27 7.64
N LEU A 31 7.04 -5.05 8.26
CA LEU A 31 6.77 -6.35 8.87
C LEU A 31 7.13 -6.27 10.35
N GLU A 32 6.26 -6.79 11.22
CA GLU A 32 6.47 -6.77 12.67
C GLU A 32 6.22 -8.17 13.27
N GLY A 33 7.27 -8.73 13.86
CA GLY A 33 7.30 -10.03 14.54
C GLY A 33 8.38 -10.04 15.62
N GLU A 34 9.29 -11.02 15.59
CA GLU A 34 10.48 -11.05 16.48
C GLU A 34 11.34 -9.78 16.36
N ARG A 35 11.31 -9.13 15.18
CA ARG A 35 11.89 -7.82 14.92
C ARG A 35 11.01 -7.06 13.93
N LYS A 36 11.25 -5.75 13.82
CA LYS A 36 10.64 -4.91 12.78
C LYS A 36 11.57 -4.83 11.56
N LEU A 37 11.02 -5.09 10.37
CA LEU A 37 11.70 -4.90 9.08
C LEU A 37 10.90 -3.94 8.20
N VAL A 38 11.59 -3.12 7.41
CA VAL A 38 10.99 -2.26 6.38
C VAL A 38 11.69 -2.52 5.06
N LEU A 39 10.91 -2.86 4.03
CA LEU A 39 11.37 -3.16 2.68
C LEU A 39 10.78 -2.13 1.72
N SER A 40 11.51 -1.79 0.67
CA SER A 40 11.05 -0.85 -0.36
C SER A 40 11.42 -1.33 -1.76
N ASP A 41 10.58 -1.05 -2.74
CA ASP A 41 10.80 -1.44 -4.13
C ASP A 41 10.29 -0.35 -5.09
N TYR A 42 11.19 0.14 -5.94
CA TYR A 42 10.92 1.25 -6.86
C TYR A 42 10.36 0.76 -8.21
N ASP A 43 10.50 -0.53 -8.51
CA ASP A 43 10.00 -1.15 -9.75
C ASP A 43 8.62 -1.81 -9.55
N TYR A 44 8.05 -1.74 -8.34
CA TYR A 44 6.78 -2.37 -7.99
C TYR A 44 5.65 -2.11 -9.00
N LEU A 45 5.53 -0.87 -9.49
CA LEU A 45 4.47 -0.44 -10.41
C LEU A 45 4.79 -0.68 -11.89
N ARG A 46 5.96 -1.27 -12.20
CA ARG A 46 6.41 -1.49 -13.57
C ARG A 46 5.49 -2.45 -14.31
N ASP A 47 5.21 -3.59 -13.69
CA ASP A 47 4.29 -4.61 -14.18
C ASP A 47 3.89 -5.58 -13.04
N PRO A 48 2.82 -6.38 -13.21
CA PRO A 48 2.35 -7.31 -12.18
C PRO A 48 3.40 -8.33 -11.71
N GLY A 49 4.38 -8.68 -12.54
CA GLY A 49 5.45 -9.62 -12.18
C GLY A 49 6.43 -9.03 -11.17
N PHE A 50 6.78 -7.76 -11.31
CA PHE A 50 7.60 -7.05 -10.31
C PHE A 50 6.88 -6.90 -8.97
N ALA A 51 5.59 -6.53 -9.01
CA ALA A 51 4.76 -6.44 -7.81
C ALA A 51 4.72 -7.77 -7.05
N ALA A 52 4.37 -8.87 -7.74
CA ALA A 52 4.34 -10.20 -7.14
C ALA A 52 5.70 -10.63 -6.61
N SER A 53 6.78 -10.39 -7.36
CA SER A 53 8.13 -10.75 -6.94
C SER A 53 8.57 -10.03 -5.66
N PHE A 54 8.24 -8.74 -5.52
CA PHE A 54 8.49 -7.99 -4.29
C PHE A 54 7.68 -8.54 -3.12
N GLU A 55 6.40 -8.79 -3.32
CA GLU A 55 5.50 -9.32 -2.29
C GLU A 55 5.92 -10.73 -1.82
N THR A 56 6.32 -11.62 -2.73
CA THR A 56 6.88 -12.94 -2.37
C THR A 56 8.15 -12.81 -1.52
N ARG A 57 9.05 -11.87 -1.85
CA ARG A 57 10.24 -11.61 -1.02
C ARG A 57 9.86 -11.08 0.35
N ALA A 58 8.87 -10.20 0.44
CA ALA A 58 8.36 -9.70 1.72
C ALA A 58 7.73 -10.83 2.55
N ALA A 59 6.98 -11.74 1.93
CA ALA A 59 6.39 -12.90 2.59
C ALA A 59 7.47 -13.83 3.18
N ALA A 60 8.51 -14.13 2.41
CA ALA A 60 9.64 -14.92 2.90
C ALA A 60 10.32 -14.26 4.11
N LYS A 61 10.46 -12.93 4.12
CA LYS A 61 10.99 -12.18 5.27
C LYS A 61 10.05 -12.15 6.46
N ALA A 62 8.74 -12.08 6.22
CA ALA A 62 7.73 -12.16 7.27
C ALA A 62 7.79 -13.52 7.98
N GLN A 63 7.89 -14.61 7.23
CA GLN A 63 8.06 -15.95 7.79
C GLN A 63 9.37 -16.10 8.57
N GLU A 64 10.49 -15.58 8.05
CA GLU A 64 11.80 -15.61 8.74
C GLU A 64 11.76 -15.00 10.14
N ILE A 65 10.97 -13.94 10.34
CA ILE A 65 10.89 -13.20 11.60
C ILE A 65 9.62 -13.49 12.39
N GLN A 66 8.81 -14.48 11.97
CA GLN A 66 7.50 -14.78 12.56
C GLN A 66 6.63 -13.52 12.69
N ALA A 67 6.48 -12.77 11.60
CA ALA A 67 5.69 -11.54 11.59
C ALA A 67 4.22 -11.84 11.88
N THR A 68 3.68 -11.19 12.91
CA THR A 68 2.27 -11.30 13.33
C THR A 68 1.43 -10.14 12.81
N ARG A 69 2.09 -9.14 12.22
CA ARG A 69 1.50 -7.92 11.67
C ARG A 69 2.34 -7.40 10.51
N TRP A 70 1.67 -6.85 9.51
CA TRP A 70 2.35 -6.13 8.43
C TRP A 70 1.46 -5.07 7.79
N VAL A 71 2.10 -4.13 7.12
CA VAL A 71 1.48 -3.10 6.28
C VAL A 71 2.24 -3.02 4.96
N ILE A 72 1.53 -3.02 3.85
CA ILE A 72 2.05 -2.60 2.54
C ILE A 72 1.35 -1.31 2.11
N ALA A 73 2.12 -0.35 1.58
CA ALA A 73 1.61 0.88 1.02
C ALA A 73 2.28 1.19 -0.31
N VAL A 74 1.48 1.62 -1.29
CA VAL A 74 1.93 1.87 -2.66
C VAL A 74 1.29 3.15 -3.20
N PRO A 75 2.07 4.09 -3.76
CA PRO A 75 1.52 5.24 -4.47
C PRO A 75 0.81 4.79 -5.75
N LEU A 76 -0.45 5.15 -5.91
CA LEU A 76 -1.26 4.83 -7.09
C LEU A 76 -2.07 6.04 -7.52
N VAL A 77 -2.52 6.04 -8.77
CA VAL A 77 -3.62 6.89 -9.21
C VAL A 77 -4.86 6.02 -9.28
N TRP A 78 -5.86 6.37 -8.48
CA TRP A 78 -7.19 5.79 -8.55
C TRP A 78 -7.98 6.46 -9.65
N VAL A 79 -8.68 5.66 -10.45
CA VAL A 79 -9.58 6.11 -11.50
C VAL A 79 -10.97 5.61 -11.13
N ALA A 80 -11.80 6.51 -10.62
CA ALA A 80 -13.18 6.19 -10.28
C ALA A 80 -14.05 6.29 -11.54
N THR A 81 -14.75 5.20 -11.86
CA THR A 81 -15.84 5.18 -12.84
C THR A 81 -17.16 4.99 -12.10
N PRO A 82 -18.33 5.20 -12.75
CA PRO A 82 -19.62 4.95 -12.12
C PRO A 82 -19.79 3.53 -11.57
N ASP A 83 -19.09 2.55 -12.16
CA ASP A 83 -19.28 1.13 -11.86
C ASP A 83 -18.14 0.53 -11.02
N THR A 84 -16.95 1.13 -11.01
CA THR A 84 -15.77 0.54 -10.36
C THR A 84 -14.63 1.53 -10.14
N VAL A 85 -13.61 1.11 -9.39
CA VAL A 85 -12.35 1.83 -9.23
C VAL A 85 -11.24 0.99 -9.84
N TYR A 86 -10.49 1.59 -10.75
CA TYR A 86 -9.24 1.04 -11.27
C TYR A 86 -8.05 1.79 -10.68
N SER A 87 -6.87 1.19 -10.73
CA SER A 87 -5.63 1.85 -10.38
C SER A 87 -4.65 1.85 -11.55
N ARG A 88 -3.81 2.88 -11.61
CA ARG A 88 -2.64 2.94 -12.49
C ARG A 88 -1.44 3.50 -11.74
N ALA A 89 -0.25 3.31 -12.29
CA ALA A 89 0.97 3.87 -11.74
C ALA A 89 0.92 5.41 -11.69
N VAL A 90 1.55 5.98 -10.66
CA VAL A 90 1.84 7.41 -10.59
C VAL A 90 2.79 7.77 -11.74
N SER A 91 2.55 8.92 -12.38
CA SER A 91 3.40 9.43 -13.46
C SER A 91 3.35 10.96 -13.46
N ASN A 92 4.26 11.58 -14.19
CA ASN A 92 4.32 13.04 -14.34
C ASN A 92 3.22 13.61 -15.26
N HIS A 93 2.26 12.78 -15.68
CA HIS A 93 1.13 13.25 -16.48
C HIS A 93 0.08 13.93 -15.60
N PRO A 94 -0.56 15.01 -16.07
CA PRO A 94 -1.69 15.60 -15.38
C PRO A 94 -2.79 14.58 -15.09
N LEU A 95 -3.41 14.68 -13.93
CA LEU A 95 -4.60 13.90 -13.61
C LEU A 95 -5.75 14.27 -14.55
N ARG A 96 -6.48 13.25 -14.99
CA ARG A 96 -7.73 13.39 -15.74
C ARG A 96 -8.90 13.53 -14.78
N GLU A 97 -10.04 13.94 -15.31
CA GLU A 97 -11.29 13.96 -14.55
C GLU A 97 -11.60 12.56 -13.98
N GLY A 98 -11.95 12.50 -12.69
CA GLY A 98 -12.19 11.24 -11.98
C GLY A 98 -10.92 10.52 -11.49
N GLU A 99 -9.72 11.06 -11.76
CA GLU A 99 -8.47 10.53 -11.24
C GLU A 99 -8.05 11.20 -9.92
N GLN A 100 -7.49 10.41 -9.01
CA GLN A 100 -7.02 10.86 -7.71
C GLN A 100 -5.70 10.15 -7.38
N GLU A 101 -4.66 10.91 -7.05
CA GLU A 101 -3.44 10.35 -6.46
C GLU A 101 -3.73 9.86 -5.03
N THR A 102 -3.25 8.67 -4.71
CA THR A 102 -3.45 8.01 -3.41
C THR A 102 -2.21 7.25 -2.97
N ILE A 103 -2.00 7.15 -1.66
CA ILE A 103 -1.22 6.05 -1.09
C ILE A 103 -2.23 4.94 -0.77
N THR A 104 -2.25 3.87 -1.57
CA THR A 104 -3.11 2.71 -1.31
C THR A 104 -2.42 1.78 -0.34
N TRP A 105 -3.12 1.28 0.67
CA TRP A 105 -2.53 0.41 1.68
C TRP A 105 -3.40 -0.79 2.01
N MET A 106 -2.72 -1.87 2.43
CA MET A 106 -3.31 -3.06 3.03
C MET A 106 -2.53 -3.36 4.30
N SER A 107 -3.24 -3.68 5.38
CA SER A 107 -2.64 -4.12 6.63
C SER A 107 -3.22 -5.44 7.08
N PHE A 108 -2.39 -6.29 7.65
CA PHE A 108 -2.83 -7.52 8.30
C PHE A 108 -2.37 -7.54 9.75
N ASN A 109 -3.22 -8.11 10.59
CA ASN A 109 -2.92 -8.47 11.96
C ASN A 109 -3.56 -9.83 12.26
N GLU A 110 -2.83 -10.73 12.94
CA GLU A 110 -3.37 -12.05 13.29
C GLU A 110 -4.64 -12.02 14.15
N ARG A 111 -4.88 -10.95 14.92
CA ARG A 111 -6.06 -10.80 15.78
C ARG A 111 -7.22 -10.09 15.09
N ASP A 112 -6.93 -9.09 14.25
CA ASP A 112 -7.95 -8.23 13.67
C ASP A 112 -8.26 -8.55 12.20
N GLY A 113 -7.45 -9.40 11.56
CA GLY A 113 -7.58 -9.77 10.15
C GLY A 113 -6.94 -8.73 9.23
N VAL A 114 -7.57 -8.50 8.08
CA VAL A 114 -7.06 -7.60 7.05
C VAL A 114 -7.91 -6.33 6.98
N ASP A 115 -7.26 -5.18 7.00
CA ASP A 115 -7.85 -3.87 6.73
C ASP A 115 -7.25 -3.29 5.45
N TYR A 116 -8.01 -2.44 4.76
CA TYR A 116 -7.61 -1.81 3.51
C TYR A 116 -8.05 -0.36 3.49
N GLY A 117 -7.28 0.46 2.79
CA GLY A 117 -7.61 1.86 2.70
C GLY A 117 -6.72 2.64 1.76
N ARG A 118 -6.80 3.95 1.88
CA ARG A 118 -5.96 4.87 1.13
C ARG A 118 -5.64 6.14 1.92
N VAL A 119 -4.67 6.90 1.45
CA VAL A 119 -4.44 8.28 1.85
C VAL A 119 -4.51 9.13 0.58
N PRO A 120 -5.60 9.88 0.35
CA PRO A 120 -5.68 10.78 -0.80
C PRO A 120 -4.63 11.89 -0.68
N TYR A 121 -4.13 12.36 -1.82
CA TYR A 121 -3.31 13.57 -1.85
C TYR A 121 -3.42 14.30 -3.18
N ALA A 122 -3.25 15.62 -3.14
CA ALA A 122 -3.20 16.47 -4.33
C ALA A 122 -1.87 17.20 -4.40
N ARG A 123 -1.47 17.66 -5.58
CA ARG A 123 -0.26 18.48 -5.74
C ARG A 123 -0.61 19.95 -5.89
N ARG A 124 0.13 20.80 -5.19
CA ARG A 124 0.13 22.26 -5.43
C ARG A 124 0.62 22.55 -6.85
N PRO A 125 0.40 23.78 -7.38
CA PRO A 125 1.02 24.19 -8.64
C PRO A 125 2.56 24.07 -8.67
N SER A 126 3.21 24.11 -7.50
CA SER A 126 4.65 23.87 -7.35
C SER A 126 5.07 22.40 -7.51
N GLY A 127 4.13 21.46 -7.59
CA GLY A 127 4.36 20.01 -7.59
C GLY A 127 4.42 19.37 -6.20
N GLU A 128 4.44 20.19 -5.14
CA GLU A 128 4.48 19.73 -3.74
C GLU A 128 3.18 18.98 -3.37
N PRO A 129 3.27 17.76 -2.82
CA PRO A 129 2.10 16.99 -2.41
C PRO A 129 1.50 17.53 -1.10
N VAL A 130 0.17 17.52 -1.01
CA VAL A 130 -0.63 17.82 0.18
C VAL A 130 -1.50 16.60 0.44
N PHE A 131 -1.23 15.93 1.56
CA PHE A 131 -1.88 14.67 1.94
C PHE A 131 -3.09 14.94 2.84
N ASP A 132 -4.17 14.22 2.60
CA ASP A 132 -5.33 14.16 3.48
C ASP A 132 -5.17 13.05 4.54
N ASP A 133 -6.17 12.90 5.40
CA ASP A 133 -6.18 11.85 6.43
C ASP A 133 -6.35 10.45 5.81
N PRO A 134 -5.79 9.40 6.43
CA PRO A 134 -6.03 8.02 6.01
C PRO A 134 -7.50 7.60 6.10
N GLU A 135 -8.02 7.05 5.01
CA GLU A 135 -9.36 6.50 4.88
C GLU A 135 -9.31 4.97 4.89
N MET A 136 -10.20 4.33 5.66
CA MET A 136 -10.38 2.87 5.68
C MET A 136 -11.68 2.49 4.96
N PHE A 137 -11.65 1.42 4.15
CA PHE A 137 -12.85 0.93 3.48
C PHE A 137 -13.60 -0.08 4.36
N ALA A 138 -14.82 0.27 4.77
CA ALA A 138 -15.62 -0.52 5.71
C ALA A 138 -16.40 -1.70 5.09
N VAL A 139 -16.05 -2.15 3.88
CA VAL A 139 -16.80 -3.21 3.16
C VAL A 139 -15.87 -4.39 2.90
N GLY A 140 -16.41 -5.62 2.95
CA GLY A 140 -15.75 -6.90 2.70
C GLY A 140 -15.16 -7.04 1.28
N VAL A 141 -14.25 -6.15 0.94
CA VAL A 141 -13.45 -6.14 -0.27
C VAL A 141 -12.48 -7.30 -0.13
N ARG A 142 -12.77 -8.40 -0.82
CA ARG A 142 -11.71 -9.34 -1.15
C ARG A 142 -10.74 -8.57 -2.04
N PRO A 143 -9.45 -8.47 -1.68
CA PRO A 143 -8.50 -7.77 -2.51
C PRO A 143 -8.49 -8.46 -3.87
N ALA A 144 -8.91 -7.72 -4.90
CA ALA A 144 -8.76 -8.19 -6.26
C ALA A 144 -7.29 -8.55 -6.48
N GLN A 145 -7.00 -9.48 -7.39
CA GLN A 145 -5.63 -9.93 -7.66
C GLN A 145 -4.68 -8.76 -8.02
N ALA A 146 -5.21 -7.67 -8.55
CA ALA A 146 -4.45 -6.47 -8.91
C ALA A 146 -4.21 -5.49 -7.73
N MET A 147 -4.75 -5.75 -6.54
CA MET A 147 -4.57 -4.88 -5.37
C MET A 147 -3.21 -5.11 -4.72
N PRO A 148 -2.50 -4.04 -4.32
CA PRO A 148 -1.25 -4.19 -3.60
C PRO A 148 -1.39 -4.99 -2.31
N GLY A 149 -0.52 -5.96 -2.10
CA GLY A 149 -0.51 -6.87 -0.95
C GLY A 149 -1.25 -8.18 -1.18
N HIS A 150 -1.92 -8.37 -2.32
CA HIS A 150 -2.67 -9.60 -2.60
C HIS A 150 -1.76 -10.83 -2.60
N THR A 151 -0.61 -10.77 -3.27
CA THR A 151 0.36 -11.88 -3.30
C THR A 151 0.94 -12.11 -1.91
N LEU A 152 1.29 -11.04 -1.19
CA LEU A 152 1.81 -11.13 0.18
C LEU A 152 0.79 -11.83 1.10
N LEU A 153 -0.48 -11.45 1.02
CA LEU A 153 -1.55 -12.06 1.79
C LEU A 153 -1.71 -13.55 1.46
N GLN A 154 -1.73 -13.92 0.18
CA GLN A 154 -1.88 -15.32 -0.26
C GLN A 154 -0.69 -16.21 0.15
N GLU A 155 0.53 -15.69 0.10
CA GLU A 155 1.74 -16.43 0.52
C GLU A 155 1.77 -16.68 2.04
N LEU A 156 1.22 -15.76 2.84
CA LEU A 156 1.17 -15.90 4.30
C LEU A 156 -0.07 -16.65 4.79
N LEU A 157 -1.18 -16.54 4.05
CA LEU A 157 -2.49 -17.04 4.45
C LEU A 157 -3.22 -17.66 3.24
N PRO A 158 -2.76 -18.81 2.72
CA PRO A 158 -3.25 -19.42 1.47
C PRO A 158 -4.69 -19.96 1.53
N HIS A 159 -5.38 -19.77 2.66
CA HIS A 159 -6.73 -20.28 2.92
C HIS A 159 -7.76 -19.15 3.18
N LEU A 160 -7.37 -17.89 2.99
CA LEU A 160 -8.24 -16.71 3.04
C LEU A 160 -8.73 -16.30 1.65
#